data_AF-Q8KWE4-F1
#
_entry.id   AF-Q8KWE4-F1
#
_cell.length_a   1.000
_cell.length_b   1.000
_cell.length_c   1.000
_cell.angle_alpha   90.00
_cell.angle_beta   90.00
_cell.angle_gamma   90.00
#
_symmetry.space_group_name_H-M   'P 1'
#
loop_
_entity.id
_entity.type
_entity.pdbx_description
1 polymer ?
#
loop_
_entity_poly.entity_id
_entity_poly.type
_entity_poly.pdbx_seq_one_letter_code
_entity_poly.pdbx_strand_id
1 'polypeptide(L)'
;ARLTLAINSSELHYIPANATVHIAGNTIFGAKSVEFLPPTGAPAGSLRPNARVEASAVQLEVNTLFQSLIDLLHKIDPVELNGTLSALSEGLRGHGDDLGSLL
;
A
#
# COMPACT_ATOMS: atom_id res chain seq x y z
N ALA A 1 11.05 -1.03 -16.94
CA ALA A 1 9.93 -0.92 -17.90
C ALA A 1 9.80 0.54 -18.34
N ARG A 2 9.13 0.85 -19.46
CA ARG A 2 8.90 2.22 -19.95
C ARG A 2 7.46 2.36 -20.43
N LEU A 3 6.79 3.44 -20.03
CA LEU A 3 5.47 3.82 -20.52
C LEU A 3 5.61 5.00 -21.48
N THR A 4 4.94 4.93 -22.64
CA THR A 4 4.87 6.03 -23.60
C THR A 4 3.46 6.60 -23.57
N LEU A 5 3.34 7.89 -23.27
CA LEU A 5 2.06 8.57 -23.14
C LEU A 5 1.71 9.30 -24.43
N ALA A 6 0.48 9.13 -24.90
CA ALA A 6 -0.10 9.98 -25.91
C ALA A 6 -0.76 11.17 -25.20
N ILE A 7 -0.09 12.32 -25.19
CA ILE A 7 -0.58 13.57 -24.60
C ILE A 7 -0.93 14.53 -25.73
N ASN A 8 -2.03 15.26 -25.59
CA ASN A 8 -2.36 16.33 -26.51
C ASN A 8 -1.26 17.41 -26.48
N SER A 9 -0.58 17.62 -27.60
CA SER A 9 0.55 18.54 -27.68
C SER A 9 0.15 19.99 -27.35
N SER A 10 -1.10 20.37 -27.60
CA SER A 10 -1.64 21.69 -27.25
C SER A 10 -1.88 21.87 -25.76
N GLU A 11 -1.69 20.85 -24.92
CA GLU A 11 -1.89 20.93 -23.47
C GLU A 11 -0.57 20.78 -22.69
N LEU A 12 0.53 20.43 -23.37
CA LEU A 12 1.84 20.26 -22.74
C LEU A 12 2.35 21.54 -22.06
N HIS A 13 1.89 22.72 -22.51
CA HIS A 13 2.28 23.98 -21.89
C HIS A 13 1.80 24.13 -20.44
N TYR A 14 0.75 23.40 -20.05
CA TYR A 14 0.25 23.38 -18.67
C TYR A 14 1.10 22.53 -17.73
N ILE A 15 1.96 21.66 -18.25
CA ILE A 15 2.77 20.75 -17.44
C ILE A 15 4.17 21.35 -17.27
N PRO A 16 4.63 21.65 -16.04
CA PRO A 16 6.00 22.07 -15.81
C PRO A 16 7.01 21.01 -16.26
N ALA A 17 8.14 21.41 -16.85
CA ALA A 17 9.14 20.44 -17.32
C ALA A 17 9.82 19.66 -16.18
N ASN A 18 9.81 20.22 -14.97
CA ASN A 18 10.28 19.59 -13.73
C ASN A 18 9.14 19.01 -12.87
N ALA A 19 7.96 18.78 -13.44
CA ALA A 19 6.88 18.08 -12.77
C ALA A 19 7.28 16.63 -12.49
N THR A 20 6.92 16.13 -11.32
CA THR A 20 7.13 14.74 -10.94
C THR A 20 5.94 13.90 -11.40
N VAL A 21 6.16 12.66 -11.80
CA VAL A 21 5.08 11.76 -12.26
C VAL A 21 4.81 10.68 -11.25
N HIS A 22 3.52 10.45 -10.94
CA HIS A 22 3.04 9.32 -10.14
C HIS A 22 2.08 8.45 -10.94
N ILE A 23 2.14 7.13 -10.71
CA ILE A 23 1.11 6.20 -11.19
C ILE A 23 0.15 5.97 -10.03
N ALA A 24 -1.05 6.55 -10.13
CA ALA A 24 -2.06 6.45 -9.09
C ALA A 24 -3.05 5.32 -9.39
N GLY A 25 -3.31 4.48 -8.39
CA GLY A 25 -4.40 3.52 -8.40
C GLY A 25 -5.57 4.11 -7.62
N ASN A 26 -6.40 4.94 -8.25
CA ASN A 26 -7.50 5.64 -7.59
C ASN A 26 -8.65 4.67 -7.18
N THR A 27 -8.52 3.38 -7.48
CA THR A 27 -9.51 2.35 -7.24
C THR A 27 -8.83 1.01 -6.94
N ILE A 28 -9.54 0.13 -6.21
CA ILE A 28 -9.01 -1.20 -5.82
C ILE A 28 -8.97 -2.17 -7.02
N PHE A 29 -9.85 -1.98 -8.01
CA PHE A 29 -9.97 -2.88 -9.18
C PHE A 29 -9.98 -2.16 -10.54
N GLY A 30 -9.79 -0.84 -10.57
CA GLY A 30 -9.94 -0.05 -11.79
C GLY A 30 -8.62 0.39 -12.41
N ALA A 31 -8.75 1.18 -13.46
CA ALA A 31 -7.63 1.67 -14.24
C ALA A 31 -6.71 2.56 -13.42
N LYS A 32 -5.41 2.45 -13.67
CA LYS A 32 -4.38 3.33 -13.12
C LYS A 32 -4.24 4.56 -14.00
N SER A 33 -4.05 5.71 -13.40
CA SER A 33 -3.78 6.97 -14.09
C SER A 33 -2.31 7.37 -13.94
N VAL A 34 -1.85 8.25 -14.83
CA VAL A 34 -0.56 8.93 -14.69
C VAL A 34 -0.84 10.37 -14.31
N GLU A 35 -0.36 10.77 -13.14
CA GLU A 35 -0.57 12.10 -12.58
C GLU A 35 0.73 12.91 -12.63
N PHE A 36 0.65 14.14 -13.13
CA PHE A 36 1.74 15.10 -13.08
C PHE A 36 1.57 16.02 -11.88
N LEU A 37 2.50 15.96 -10.95
CA LEU A 37 2.47 16.76 -9.74
C LEU A 37 3.22 18.09 -9.95
N PRO A 38 2.66 19.22 -9.50
CA PRO A 38 3.37 20.49 -9.48
C PRO A 38 4.71 20.36 -8.72
N PRO A 39 5.79 20.98 -9.22
CA PRO A 39 7.07 20.98 -8.52
C PRO A 39 6.98 21.72 -7.18
N THR A 40 7.76 21.31 -6.19
CA THR A 40 7.86 21.97 -4.89
C THR A 40 8.61 23.31 -4.94
N GLY A 41 9.38 23.54 -6.02
CA GLY A 41 10.11 24.77 -6.29
C GLY A 41 9.57 25.52 -7.51
N ALA A 42 10.34 26.48 -8.01
CA ALA A 42 9.96 27.25 -9.19
C ALA A 42 9.74 26.33 -10.42
N PRO A 43 8.66 26.54 -11.22
CA PRO A 43 8.43 25.79 -12.44
C PRO A 43 9.56 26.01 -13.46
N ALA A 44 10.11 24.92 -14.02
CA ALA A 44 11.16 24.97 -15.02
C ALA A 44 10.59 25.03 -16.45
N GLY A 45 9.83 26.08 -16.77
CA GLY A 45 9.13 26.18 -18.06
C GLY A 45 8.19 25.00 -18.32
N SER A 46 7.76 24.82 -19.58
CA SER A 46 6.80 23.78 -19.95
C SER A 46 7.46 22.52 -20.51
N LEU A 47 6.79 21.38 -20.30
CA LEU A 47 7.16 20.09 -20.87
C LEU A 47 7.12 20.14 -22.41
N ARG A 48 8.02 19.40 -23.06
CA ARG A 48 8.14 19.36 -24.53
C ARG A 48 7.80 17.97 -25.06
N PRO A 49 7.37 17.85 -26.33
CA PRO A 49 7.19 16.55 -26.98
C PRO A 49 8.44 15.69 -26.85
N ASN A 50 8.24 14.39 -26.60
CA ASN A 50 9.30 13.40 -26.40
C ASN A 50 10.20 13.61 -25.16
N ALA A 51 9.84 14.53 -24.26
CA ALA A 51 10.50 14.64 -22.97
C ALA A 51 10.37 13.34 -22.16
N ARG A 52 11.39 13.04 -21.36
CA ARG A 52 11.39 11.91 -20.43
C ARG A 52 11.25 12.47 -19.03
N VAL A 53 10.32 11.90 -18.26
CA VAL A 53 10.07 12.28 -16.87
C VAL A 53 10.27 11.04 -16.02
N GLU A 54 11.03 11.18 -14.94
CA GLU A 54 11.20 10.11 -13.96
C GLU A 54 9.94 10.00 -13.12
N ALA A 55 9.38 8.79 -13.04
CA ALA A 55 8.26 8.51 -12.16
C ALA A 55 8.80 8.22 -10.76
N SER A 56 8.39 9.00 -9.75
CA SER A 56 8.64 8.64 -8.36
C SER A 56 7.70 7.52 -7.92
N ALA A 57 8.20 6.72 -6.99
CA ALA A 57 7.73 5.37 -6.65
C ALA A 57 6.20 5.19 -6.76
N VAL A 58 5.82 4.15 -7.51
CA VAL A 58 4.45 3.61 -7.58
C VAL A 58 3.93 3.46 -6.15
N GLN A 59 2.76 4.05 -5.87
CA GLN A 59 2.15 3.97 -4.55
C GLN A 59 2.02 2.50 -4.13
N LEU A 60 2.41 2.20 -2.89
CA LEU A 60 2.39 0.86 -2.29
C LEU A 60 1.00 0.23 -2.51
N GLU A 61 0.92 -0.77 -3.38
CA GLU A 61 -0.35 -1.38 -3.77
C GLU A 61 -1.01 -2.12 -2.59
N VAL A 62 -2.33 -2.03 -2.46
CA VAL A 62 -3.13 -2.78 -1.47
C VAL A 62 -2.92 -4.30 -1.58
N ASN A 63 -2.58 -4.79 -2.78
CA ASN A 63 -2.15 -6.18 -2.99
C ASN A 63 -1.03 -6.59 -2.04
N THR A 64 -0.04 -5.71 -1.81
CA THR A 64 1.07 -5.98 -0.90
C THR A 64 0.63 -6.01 0.55
N LEU A 65 -0.36 -5.19 0.94
CA LEU A 65 -0.93 -5.21 2.29
C LEU A 65 -1.72 -6.51 2.54
N PHE A 66 -2.54 -6.94 1.58
CA PHE A 66 -3.31 -8.18 1.69
C PHE A 66 -2.37 -9.40 1.74
N GLN A 67 -1.33 -9.41 0.92
CA GLN A 67 -0.27 -10.42 0.98
C GLN A 67 0.45 -10.39 2.33
N SER A 68 0.80 -9.21 2.84
CA SER A 68 1.46 -9.08 4.15
C SER A 68 0.59 -9.59 5.31
N LEU A 69 -0.73 -9.37 5.24
CA LEU A 69 -1.67 -9.92 6.22
C LEU A 69 -1.76 -11.45 6.12
N ILE A 70 -1.89 -12.00 4.91
CA ILE A 70 -1.90 -13.45 4.68
C ILE A 70 -0.59 -14.08 5.20
N ASP A 71 0.55 -13.47 4.91
CA ASP A 71 1.86 -13.95 5.35
C ASP A 71 2.01 -13.88 6.88
N LEU A 72 1.45 -12.85 7.52
CA LEU A 72 1.42 -12.75 8.98
C LEU A 72 0.52 -13.85 9.59
N LEU A 73 -0.64 -14.09 9.01
CA LEU A 73 -1.55 -15.14 9.47
C LEU A 73 -0.93 -16.54 9.28
N HIS A 74 -0.14 -16.76 8.21
CA HIS A 74 0.63 -18.00 8.04
C HIS A 74 1.78 -18.17 9.04
N LYS A 75 2.27 -17.09 9.66
CA LYS A 75 3.29 -17.17 10.73
C LYS A 75 2.70 -17.56 12.08
N ILE A 76 1.37 -17.60 12.23
CA ILE A 76 0.72 -18.15 13.41
C ILE A 76 0.71 -19.67 13.24
N ASP A 77 1.47 -20.36 14.08
CA ASP A 77 1.42 -21.82 14.15
C ASP A 77 0.14 -22.24 14.90
N PRO A 78 -0.85 -22.88 14.24
CA PRO A 78 -2.09 -23.29 14.89
C PRO A 78 -1.85 -24.35 15.97
N VAL A 79 -0.73 -25.07 15.95
CA VAL A 79 -0.36 -26.05 16.99
C VAL A 79 0.05 -25.33 18.28
N GLU A 80 0.90 -24.31 18.19
CA GLU A 80 1.33 -23.50 19.34
C GLU A 80 0.16 -22.73 19.97
N LEU A 81 -0.74 -22.19 19.13
CA LEU A 81 -1.97 -21.54 19.62
C LEU A 81 -2.86 -22.53 20.37
N ASN A 82 -3.07 -23.74 19.84
CA ASN A 82 -3.85 -24.77 20.50
C ASN A 82 -3.20 -25.22 21.80
N GLY A 83 -1.87 -25.36 21.82
CA GLY A 83 -1.10 -25.69 23.03
C GLY A 83 -1.26 -24.63 24.12
N THR A 84 -1.19 -23.35 23.76
CA THR A 84 -1.36 -22.23 24.70
C THR A 84 -2.78 -22.18 25.27
N LEU A 85 -3.80 -22.33 24.42
CA LEU A 85 -5.21 -22.38 24.83
C LEU A 85 -5.50 -23.61 25.71
N SER A 86 -4.88 -24.75 25.41
CA SER A 86 -5.00 -25.97 26.20
C SER A 86 -4.33 -25.82 27.57
N ALA A 87 -3.15 -25.20 27.63
CA ALA A 87 -2.44 -24.92 28.88
C ALA A 87 -3.21 -23.95 29.79
N LEU A 88 -3.81 -22.89 29.23
CA LEU A 88 -4.72 -22.01 29.97
C LEU A 88 -5.96 -22.77 30.45
N SER A 89 -6.58 -23.55 29.57
CA SER A 89 -7.77 -24.33 29.93
C SER A 89 -7.48 -25.32 31.04
N GLU A 90 -6.32 -25.98 31.02
CA GLU A 90 -5.91 -26.92 32.05
C GLU A 90 -5.54 -26.21 33.36
N GLY A 91 -4.86 -25.07 33.29
CA GLY A 91 -4.57 -24.22 34.45
C GLY A 91 -5.81 -23.60 35.10
N LEU A 92 -6.91 -23.43 34.36
CA LEU A 92 -8.21 -23.04 34.91
C LEU A 92 -9.10 -24.24 35.27
N ARG A 93 -8.81 -25.44 34.76
CA ARG A 93 -9.62 -26.63 34.97
C ARG A 93 -9.44 -27.11 36.41
N GLY A 94 -10.53 -27.19 37.15
CA GLY A 94 -10.52 -27.54 38.57
C GLY A 94 -10.31 -26.35 39.52
N HIS A 95 -9.98 -25.16 39.01
CA HIS A 95 -9.89 -23.91 39.79
C HIS A 95 -11.11 -22.99 39.60
N GLY A 96 -12.19 -23.49 38.99
CA GLY A 96 -13.43 -22.74 38.76
C GLY A 96 -14.11 -22.31 40.07
N ASP A 97 -14.06 -23.15 41.10
CA ASP A 97 -14.61 -22.84 42.42
C ASP A 97 -13.74 -21.81 43.17
N ASP A 98 -12.41 -21.87 43.01
CA ASP A 98 -11.48 -20.89 43.58
C ASP A 98 -11.69 -19.49 42.98
N LEU A 99 -11.84 -19.40 41.66
CA LEU A 99 -12.10 -18.15 40.94
C LEU A 99 -13.52 -17.61 41.18
N GLY A 100 -14.51 -18.51 41.33
CA GLY A 100 -15.88 -18.17 41.68
C GLY A 100 -16.04 -17.63 43.11
N SER A 101 -15.11 -17.96 44.02
CA SER A 101 -15.09 -17.45 45.39
C SER A 101 -14.46 -16.05 45.55
N LEU A 102 -13.74 -15.58 44.51
CA LEU A 102 -13.07 -14.28 44.46
C LEU A 102 -13.91 -13.17 43.81
N LEU A 103 -15.09 -13.50 43.24
CA LEU A 103 -16.09 -12.57 42.68
C LEU A 103 -17.29 -12.44 43.63
#